data_AF-A0A3L7T6Y8-F1
#
_entry.id   AF-A0A3L7T6Y8-F1
#
_cell.length_a   1.000
_cell.length_b   1.000
_cell.length_c   1.000
_cell.angle_alpha   90.00
_cell.angle_beta   90.00
_cell.angle_gamma   90.00
#
_symmetry.space_group_name_H-M   'P 1'
#
loop_
_entity.id
_entity.type
_entity.pdbx_description
1 polymer ?
#
loop_
_entity_poly.entity_id
_entity_poly.type
_entity_poly.pdbx_seq_one_letter_code
_entity_poly.pdbx_strand_id
1 'polypeptide(L)'
;MMRVHPRGFAAFVVVVASGLNAFARADFTILLRGNEQAVTATSVSSSLRGIEARPAGTVIPWDMVRAVEVSTGVDSNDAALNELLATGKDLWRARIRIERGDEALAQPLLVKHWERFRLNDGPTTALVAEGMLRCALASGDIRGAVEPWLVCLRIGSAGEPSRFSQLPLVMDDATGLLPALSPFVPAAKRADLAAACVAVNVSPAGTAGMPQEVAARIARMVAATDGVANQLMPLGADAAPAVRALGLLEAILVAADARACTRATAEFDRAFAEQPAYLTAWKL
;
A
#
# COMPACT_ATOMS: atom_id res chain seq x y z
N MET A 1 38.87 28.61 -80.38
CA MET A 1 38.55 28.46 -78.95
C MET A 1 37.07 28.77 -78.76
N MET A 2 36.24 27.73 -78.65
CA MET A 2 34.77 27.83 -78.57
C MET A 2 34.36 26.96 -77.38
N ARG A 3 33.94 27.58 -76.27
CA ARG A 3 33.46 26.86 -75.07
C ARG A 3 31.96 26.69 -75.18
N VAL A 4 31.54 25.44 -75.31
CA VAL A 4 30.14 24.99 -75.28
C VAL A 4 29.71 24.84 -73.83
N HIS A 5 28.59 25.47 -73.45
CA HIS A 5 27.89 25.23 -72.19
C HIS A 5 26.95 24.02 -72.31
N PRO A 6 26.95 23.07 -71.38
CA PRO A 6 25.82 22.18 -71.16
C PRO A 6 24.91 22.72 -70.05
N ARG A 7 23.65 22.99 -70.43
CA ARG A 7 22.49 23.06 -69.52
C ARG A 7 21.94 21.64 -69.38
N GLY A 8 21.56 21.20 -68.18
CA GLY A 8 20.80 19.96 -68.06
C GLY A 8 20.51 19.47 -66.65
N PHE A 9 19.29 19.75 -66.18
CA PHE A 9 18.45 18.95 -65.29
C PHE A 9 18.91 18.65 -63.85
N ALA A 10 18.38 19.44 -62.91
CA ALA A 10 18.22 19.04 -61.51
C ALA A 10 17.02 18.08 -61.39
N ALA A 11 17.28 16.83 -60.99
CA ALA A 11 16.25 15.87 -60.63
C ALA A 11 15.80 16.14 -59.18
N PHE A 12 14.57 16.63 -59.00
CA PHE A 12 13.88 16.66 -57.71
C PHE A 12 13.37 15.24 -57.43
N VAL A 13 14.00 14.52 -56.50
CA VAL A 13 13.47 13.27 -55.95
C VAL A 13 12.55 13.64 -54.78
N VAL A 14 11.24 13.60 -55.02
CA VAL A 14 10.25 13.60 -53.94
C VAL A 14 10.15 12.16 -53.43
N VAL A 15 10.80 11.86 -52.30
CA VAL A 15 10.55 10.63 -51.56
C VAL A 15 9.23 10.80 -50.82
N VAL A 16 8.13 10.30 -51.39
CA VAL A 16 6.89 10.04 -50.65
C VAL A 16 7.15 8.79 -49.81
N ALA A 17 7.57 8.99 -48.57
CA ALA A 17 7.54 7.93 -47.56
C ALA A 17 6.07 7.69 -47.18
N SER A 18 5.41 6.79 -47.92
CA SER A 18 4.09 6.27 -47.57
C SER A 18 4.20 5.52 -46.25
N GLY A 19 3.92 6.23 -45.15
CA GLY A 19 3.79 5.67 -43.81
C GLY A 19 2.60 4.72 -43.74
N LEU A 20 2.88 3.42 -43.86
CA LEU A 20 2.01 2.38 -43.33
C LEU A 20 2.37 2.16 -41.86
N ASN A 21 2.00 3.13 -41.01
CA ASN A 21 1.77 2.79 -39.61
C ASN A 21 0.54 1.90 -39.60
N ALA A 22 0.75 0.59 -39.47
CA ALA A 22 -0.30 -0.33 -39.06
C ALA A 22 -0.74 0.12 -37.66
N PHE A 23 -1.73 1.02 -37.60
CA PHE A 23 -2.40 1.36 -36.37
C PHE A 23 -3.08 0.08 -35.90
N ALA A 24 -2.45 -0.62 -34.95
CA ALA A 24 -3.18 -1.52 -34.07
C ALA A 24 -4.32 -0.69 -33.47
N ARG A 25 -5.54 -0.96 -33.92
CA ARG A 25 -6.72 -0.23 -33.46
C ARG A 25 -6.84 -0.52 -31.97
N ALA A 26 -6.71 0.52 -31.14
CA ALA A 26 -6.98 0.38 -29.73
C ALA A 26 -8.49 0.13 -29.57
N ASP A 27 -8.85 -1.01 -29.00
CA ASP A 27 -10.26 -1.37 -28.79
C ASP A 27 -10.81 -0.67 -27.54
N PHE A 28 -9.93 -0.23 -26.64
CA PHE A 28 -10.29 0.43 -25.38
C PHE A 28 -9.48 1.71 -25.15
N THR A 29 -10.15 2.73 -24.62
CA THR A 29 -9.54 3.95 -24.09
C THR A 29 -9.92 4.08 -22.62
N ILE A 30 -8.94 4.06 -21.73
CA ILE A 30 -9.12 4.23 -20.29
C ILE A 30 -8.85 5.70 -19.97
N LEU A 31 -9.91 6.42 -19.59
CA LEU A 31 -9.79 7.81 -19.16
C LEU A 31 -9.35 7.86 -17.71
N LEU A 32 -8.29 8.59 -17.42
CA LEU A 32 -7.75 8.75 -16.08
C LEU A 32 -8.27 10.04 -15.41
N ARG A 33 -8.23 10.06 -14.07
CA ARG A 33 -8.51 11.26 -13.26
C ARG A 33 -7.26 12.13 -13.15
N GLY A 34 -7.43 13.39 -12.73
CA GLY A 34 -6.29 14.27 -12.40
C GLY A 34 -5.55 14.87 -13.60
N ASN A 35 -6.21 14.99 -14.77
CA ASN A 35 -5.60 15.44 -16.03
C ASN A 35 -4.46 14.55 -16.54
N GLU A 36 -4.41 13.30 -16.08
CA GLU A 36 -3.46 12.32 -16.59
C GLU A 36 -3.83 11.87 -18.02
N GLN A 37 -2.80 11.47 -18.78
CA GLN A 37 -2.98 11.02 -20.15
C GLN A 37 -3.81 9.74 -20.19
N ALA A 38 -4.82 9.69 -21.07
CA ALA A 38 -5.63 8.50 -21.28
C ALA A 38 -4.75 7.32 -21.78
N VAL A 39 -5.07 6.12 -21.32
CA VAL A 39 -4.35 4.90 -21.69
C VAL A 39 -5.13 4.16 -22.77
N THR A 40 -4.51 3.95 -23.92
CA THR A 40 -5.09 3.13 -25.00
C THR A 40 -4.64 1.68 -24.85
N ALA A 41 -5.56 0.75 -25.08
CA ALA A 41 -5.34 -0.68 -24.89
C ALA A 41 -6.03 -1.51 -25.96
N THR A 42 -5.45 -2.66 -26.30
CA THR A 42 -6.05 -3.68 -27.17
C THR A 42 -7.03 -4.55 -26.41
N SER A 43 -6.78 -4.79 -25.12
CA SER A 43 -7.72 -5.49 -24.24
C SER A 43 -7.61 -4.97 -22.83
N VAL A 44 -8.71 -5.02 -22.10
CA VAL A 44 -8.77 -4.69 -20.68
C VAL A 44 -9.34 -5.85 -19.88
N SER A 45 -8.80 -6.08 -18.68
CA SER A 45 -9.41 -6.96 -17.69
C SER A 45 -9.57 -6.23 -16.37
N SER A 46 -10.80 -6.19 -15.85
CA SER A 46 -11.15 -5.57 -14.57
C SER A 46 -11.13 -6.58 -13.44
N SER A 47 -10.52 -6.21 -12.31
CA SER A 47 -10.55 -6.97 -11.05
C SER A 47 -10.61 -6.02 -9.86
N LEU A 48 -10.64 -6.53 -8.63
CA LEU A 48 -10.54 -5.68 -7.44
C LEU A 48 -9.20 -4.93 -7.35
N ARG A 49 -8.13 -5.45 -7.96
CA ARG A 49 -6.81 -4.80 -7.95
C ARG A 49 -6.84 -3.47 -8.71
N GLY A 50 -7.64 -3.40 -9.77
CA GLY A 50 -7.68 -2.32 -10.74
C GLY A 50 -8.08 -2.83 -12.13
N ILE A 51 -7.79 -2.02 -13.14
CA ILE A 51 -7.91 -2.41 -14.55
C ILE A 51 -6.51 -2.74 -15.11
N GLU A 52 -6.34 -3.94 -15.64
CA GLU A 52 -5.12 -4.33 -16.36
C GLU A 52 -5.31 -4.01 -17.84
N ALA A 53 -4.44 -3.15 -18.37
CA ALA A 53 -4.47 -2.70 -19.76
C ALA A 53 -3.36 -3.38 -20.56
N ARG A 54 -3.69 -4.09 -21.65
CA ARG A 54 -2.70 -4.73 -22.54
C ARG A 54 -2.48 -3.89 -23.80
N PRO A 55 -1.23 -3.80 -24.32
CA PRO A 55 -0.06 -4.60 -23.96
C PRO A 55 0.78 -4.07 -22.80
N ALA A 56 0.43 -2.93 -22.19
CA ALA A 56 1.23 -2.32 -21.12
C ALA A 56 1.41 -3.22 -19.88
N GLY A 57 0.48 -4.16 -19.64
CA GLY A 57 0.54 -5.12 -18.53
C GLY A 57 0.48 -4.48 -17.14
N THR A 58 0.16 -3.18 -17.09
CA THR A 58 0.15 -2.39 -15.87
C THR A 58 -1.25 -2.37 -15.29
N VAL A 59 -1.36 -2.57 -13.97
CA VAL A 59 -2.61 -2.47 -13.23
C VAL A 59 -2.84 -1.01 -12.84
N ILE A 60 -3.88 -0.40 -13.37
CA ILE A 60 -4.31 0.96 -13.02
C ILE A 60 -5.35 0.86 -11.89
N PRO A 61 -5.09 1.41 -10.69
CA PRO A 61 -6.01 1.31 -9.57
C PRO A 61 -7.29 2.12 -9.79
N TRP A 62 -8.39 1.69 -9.18
CA TRP A 62 -9.74 2.22 -9.47
C TRP A 62 -9.92 3.70 -9.14
N ASP A 63 -9.18 4.23 -8.16
CA ASP A 63 -9.17 5.66 -7.83
C ASP A 63 -8.63 6.52 -8.98
N MET A 64 -7.85 5.96 -9.90
CA MET A 64 -7.35 6.66 -11.09
C MET A 64 -8.30 6.56 -12.28
N VAL A 65 -9.11 5.49 -12.40
CA VAL A 65 -9.93 5.23 -13.59
C VAL A 65 -11.22 6.05 -13.58
N ARG A 66 -11.30 7.10 -14.41
CA ARG A 66 -12.50 7.93 -14.58
C ARG A 66 -13.60 7.21 -15.37
N ALA A 67 -13.24 6.60 -16.49
CA ALA A 67 -14.14 5.89 -17.40
C ALA A 67 -13.34 4.93 -18.30
N VAL A 68 -14.04 4.00 -18.93
CA VAL A 68 -13.49 3.10 -19.95
C VAL A 68 -14.40 3.21 -21.18
N GLU A 69 -13.83 3.56 -22.33
CA GLU A 69 -14.53 3.75 -23.59
C GLU A 69 -14.14 2.64 -24.57
N VAL A 70 -15.11 2.10 -25.31
CA VAL A 70 -14.89 1.05 -26.31
C VAL A 70 -14.99 1.67 -27.71
N SER A 71 -13.95 1.49 -28.53
CA SER A 71 -13.84 2.11 -29.86
C SER A 71 -14.86 1.62 -30.90
N THR A 72 -15.61 0.56 -30.60
CA THR A 72 -16.57 -0.06 -31.53
C THR A 72 -18.00 0.49 -31.40
N GLY A 73 -18.25 1.45 -30.51
CA GLY A 73 -19.58 2.08 -30.35
C GLY A 73 -20.66 1.16 -29.78
N VAL A 74 -20.27 -0.01 -29.27
CA VAL A 74 -21.15 -0.86 -28.47
C VAL A 74 -21.11 -0.30 -27.05
N ASP A 75 -22.25 0.23 -26.58
CA ASP A 75 -22.41 0.60 -25.17
C ASP A 75 -22.12 -0.65 -24.32
N SER A 76 -20.97 -0.67 -23.66
CA SER A 76 -20.65 -1.70 -22.68
C SER A 76 -21.48 -1.43 -21.43
N ASN A 77 -22.75 -1.81 -21.44
CA ASN A 77 -23.60 -1.83 -20.24
C ASN A 77 -23.21 -3.00 -19.32
N ASP A 78 -21.91 -3.09 -19.01
CA ASP A 78 -21.38 -4.07 -18.07
C ASP A 78 -21.62 -3.53 -16.66
N ALA A 79 -22.63 -4.11 -16.01
CA ALA A 79 -23.00 -3.75 -14.64
C ALA A 79 -21.84 -3.92 -13.65
N ALA A 80 -20.98 -4.92 -13.83
CA ALA A 80 -19.84 -5.17 -12.95
C ALA A 80 -18.77 -4.09 -13.12
N LEU A 81 -18.48 -3.69 -14.36
CA LEU A 81 -17.57 -2.58 -14.64
C LEU A 81 -18.11 -1.25 -14.06
N ASN A 82 -19.41 -0.98 -14.24
CA ASN A 82 -20.05 0.22 -13.71
C ASN A 82 -20.00 0.29 -12.18
N GLU A 83 -20.16 -0.86 -11.50
CA GLU A 83 -20.01 -0.94 -10.04
C GLU A 83 -18.57 -0.60 -9.61
N LEU A 84 -17.56 -1.14 -10.28
CA LEU A 84 -16.16 -0.86 -9.99
C LEU A 84 -15.77 0.59 -10.28
N LEU A 85 -16.33 1.21 -11.34
CA LEU A 85 -16.17 2.64 -11.61
C LEU A 85 -16.79 3.51 -10.52
N ALA A 86 -17.94 3.11 -9.97
CA ALA A 86 -18.57 3.79 -8.84
C ALA A 86 -17.72 3.68 -7.57
N THR A 87 -17.17 2.49 -7.29
CA THR A 87 -16.18 2.31 -6.21
C THR A 87 -14.95 3.19 -6.43
N GLY A 88 -14.39 3.21 -7.64
CA GLY A 88 -13.25 4.07 -7.99
C GLY A 88 -13.51 5.55 -7.77
N LYS A 89 -14.73 6.02 -8.05
CA LYS A 89 -15.15 7.41 -7.76
C LYS A 89 -15.16 7.69 -6.26
N ASP A 90 -15.69 6.79 -5.43
CA ASP A 90 -15.68 6.95 -3.98
C ASP A 90 -14.24 6.96 -3.43
N LEU A 91 -13.39 6.05 -3.89
CA LEU A 91 -11.99 5.94 -3.47
C LEU A 91 -11.15 7.16 -3.89
N TRP A 92 -11.35 7.67 -5.10
CA TRP A 92 -10.73 8.93 -5.54
C TRP A 92 -11.14 10.09 -4.61
N ARG A 93 -12.44 10.21 -4.32
CA ARG A 93 -12.96 11.24 -3.42
C ARG A 93 -12.46 11.09 -1.98
N ALA A 94 -12.20 9.87 -1.51
CA ALA A 94 -11.60 9.63 -0.20
C ALA A 94 -10.12 10.05 -0.20
N ARG A 95 -9.34 9.67 -1.22
CA ARG A 95 -7.93 10.06 -1.35
C ARG A 95 -7.75 11.57 -1.33
N ILE A 96 -8.47 12.29 -2.19
CA ILE A 96 -8.38 13.76 -2.27
C ILE A 96 -8.72 14.44 -0.94
N ARG A 97 -9.63 13.86 -0.14
CA ARG A 97 -9.96 14.40 1.18
C ARG A 97 -8.85 14.18 2.20
N ILE A 98 -8.27 12.99 2.24
CA ILE A 98 -7.12 12.71 3.11
C ILE A 98 -5.93 13.60 2.73
N GLU A 99 -5.67 13.80 1.44
CA GLU A 99 -4.63 14.73 0.96
C GLU A 99 -4.85 16.19 1.40
N ARG A 100 -6.09 16.55 1.76
CA ARG A 100 -6.47 17.87 2.28
C ARG A 100 -6.57 17.93 3.80
N GLY A 101 -6.39 16.82 4.50
CA GLY A 101 -6.61 16.73 5.96
C GLY A 101 -8.08 16.66 6.37
N ASP A 102 -8.96 16.21 5.47
CA ASP A 102 -10.40 16.01 5.72
C ASP A 102 -10.73 14.54 6.01
N GLU A 103 -9.99 13.88 6.91
CA GLU A 103 -10.12 12.44 7.18
C GLU A 103 -11.53 12.05 7.62
N ALA A 104 -12.21 12.91 8.40
CA ALA A 104 -13.58 12.68 8.85
C ALA A 104 -14.58 12.57 7.69
N LEU A 105 -14.35 13.29 6.58
CA LEU A 105 -15.18 13.22 5.38
C LEU A 105 -14.77 12.09 4.44
N ALA A 106 -13.55 11.57 4.56
CA ALA A 106 -13.05 10.43 3.81
C ALA A 106 -13.54 9.09 4.38
N GLN A 107 -13.57 8.97 5.72
CA GLN A 107 -13.84 7.72 6.43
C GLN A 107 -15.13 7.02 5.96
N PRO A 108 -16.30 7.68 5.80
CA PRO A 108 -17.52 6.99 5.38
C PRO A 108 -17.42 6.35 4.00
N LEU A 109 -16.61 6.94 3.09
CA LEU A 109 -16.40 6.39 1.76
C LEU A 109 -15.50 5.15 1.81
N LEU A 110 -14.51 5.12 2.70
CA LEU A 110 -13.61 3.98 2.86
C LEU A 110 -14.30 2.83 3.59
N VAL A 111 -15.02 3.11 4.68
CA VAL A 111 -15.79 2.11 5.45
C VAL A 111 -16.77 1.35 4.56
N LYS A 112 -17.45 2.06 3.64
CA LYS A 112 -18.37 1.45 2.66
C LYS A 112 -17.72 0.32 1.86
N HIS A 113 -16.42 0.41 1.58
CA HIS A 113 -15.70 -0.53 0.72
C HIS A 113 -14.75 -1.47 1.50
N TRP A 114 -14.57 -1.27 2.81
CA TRP A 114 -13.55 -1.97 3.60
C TRP A 114 -13.65 -3.50 3.51
N GLU A 115 -14.84 -4.06 3.78
CA GLU A 115 -15.08 -5.51 3.75
C GLU A 115 -14.73 -6.13 2.40
N ARG A 116 -14.93 -5.39 1.30
CA ARG A 116 -14.60 -5.86 -0.05
C ARG A 116 -13.10 -5.94 -0.29
N PHE A 117 -12.30 -5.05 0.31
CA PHE A 117 -10.88 -4.91 -0.01
C PHE A 117 -9.94 -5.51 1.04
N ARG A 118 -10.30 -5.59 2.32
CA ARG A 118 -9.37 -5.94 3.42
C ARG A 118 -8.66 -7.29 3.28
N LEU A 119 -9.24 -8.25 2.56
CA LEU A 119 -8.64 -9.57 2.29
C LEU A 119 -8.03 -9.71 0.88
N ASN A 120 -8.03 -8.64 0.08
CA ASN A 120 -7.46 -8.64 -1.28
C ASN A 120 -6.09 -7.96 -1.30
N ASP A 121 -5.37 -8.10 -2.42
CA ASP A 121 -4.09 -7.42 -2.64
C ASP A 121 -4.18 -6.42 -3.79
N GLY A 122 -3.08 -5.71 -4.05
CA GLY A 122 -2.94 -4.78 -5.16
C GLY A 122 -3.17 -3.31 -4.79
N PRO A 123 -2.97 -2.42 -5.77
CA PRO A 123 -2.84 -0.98 -5.52
C PRO A 123 -4.14 -0.34 -5.04
N THR A 124 -5.30 -0.87 -5.47
CA THR A 124 -6.60 -0.38 -4.95
C THR A 124 -6.76 -0.73 -3.47
N THR A 125 -6.44 -1.96 -3.04
CA THR A 125 -6.49 -2.31 -1.61
C THR A 125 -5.49 -1.50 -0.79
N ALA A 126 -4.29 -1.26 -1.32
CA ALA A 126 -3.26 -0.44 -0.66
C ALA A 126 -3.82 0.94 -0.27
N LEU A 127 -4.54 1.58 -1.21
CA LEU A 127 -5.22 2.86 -0.97
C LEU A 127 -6.28 2.77 0.14
N VAL A 128 -7.12 1.74 0.10
CA VAL A 128 -8.19 1.60 1.10
C VAL A 128 -7.61 1.38 2.48
N ALA A 129 -6.63 0.48 2.60
CA ALA A 129 -5.97 0.16 3.87
C ALA A 129 -5.25 1.36 4.46
N GLU A 130 -4.41 2.04 3.68
CA GLU A 130 -3.69 3.21 4.20
C GLU A 130 -4.65 4.38 4.49
N GLY A 131 -5.70 4.54 3.69
CA GLY A 131 -6.72 5.56 3.93
C GLY A 131 -7.48 5.31 5.23
N MET A 132 -7.91 4.07 5.48
CA MET A 132 -8.54 3.67 6.75
C MET A 132 -7.61 3.88 7.94
N LEU A 133 -6.32 3.55 7.77
CA LEU A 133 -5.31 3.78 8.79
C LEU A 133 -5.17 5.27 9.13
N ARG A 134 -5.02 6.13 8.12
CA ARG A 134 -4.91 7.58 8.29
C ARG A 134 -6.14 8.16 8.99
N CYS A 135 -7.34 7.72 8.60
CA CYS A 135 -8.57 8.13 9.27
C CYS A 135 -8.61 7.74 10.75
N ALA A 136 -8.21 6.51 11.09
CA ALA A 136 -8.17 6.05 12.47
C ALA A 136 -7.11 6.79 13.31
N LEU A 137 -5.95 7.09 12.72
CA LEU A 137 -4.91 7.86 13.39
C LEU A 137 -5.35 9.31 13.64
N ALA A 138 -6.00 9.95 12.67
CA ALA A 138 -6.51 11.32 12.80
C ALA A 138 -7.56 11.46 13.91
N SER A 139 -8.38 10.42 14.14
CA SER A 139 -9.37 10.39 15.23
C SER A 139 -8.81 9.88 16.56
N GLY A 140 -7.56 9.43 16.60
CA GLY A 140 -6.95 8.81 17.78
C GLY A 140 -7.51 7.41 18.13
N ASP A 141 -8.23 6.78 17.20
CA ASP A 141 -8.82 5.45 17.32
C ASP A 141 -7.75 4.37 17.10
N ILE A 142 -7.03 4.04 18.18
CA ILE A 142 -6.02 2.97 18.18
C ILE A 142 -6.63 1.64 17.77
N ARG A 143 -7.85 1.32 18.23
CA ARG A 143 -8.49 0.03 17.95
C ARG A 143 -8.78 -0.10 16.46
N GLY A 144 -9.35 0.94 15.84
CA GLY A 144 -9.65 1.00 14.42
C GLY A 144 -8.42 1.05 13.51
N ALA A 145 -7.25 1.46 14.02
CA ALA A 145 -6.01 1.52 13.26
C ALA A 145 -5.31 0.16 13.06
N VAL A 146 -5.56 -0.82 13.93
CA VAL A 146 -4.79 -2.09 13.94
C VAL A 146 -5.00 -2.92 12.67
N GLU A 147 -6.25 -3.21 12.27
CA GLU A 147 -6.50 -4.02 11.07
C GLU A 147 -5.98 -3.34 9.78
N PRO A 148 -6.28 -2.04 9.52
CA PRO A 148 -5.73 -1.35 8.36
C PRO A 148 -4.20 -1.32 8.32
N TRP A 149 -3.54 -1.14 9.46
CA TRP A 149 -2.08 -1.22 9.56
C TRP A 149 -1.54 -2.60 9.17
N LEU A 150 -2.14 -3.67 9.68
CA LEU A 150 -1.71 -5.03 9.37
C LEU A 150 -1.95 -5.39 7.89
N VAL A 151 -3.00 -4.84 7.26
CA VAL A 151 -3.20 -4.94 5.81
C VAL A 151 -2.13 -4.15 5.04
N CYS A 152 -1.75 -2.95 5.50
CA CYS A 152 -0.65 -2.19 4.91
C CYS A 152 0.67 -2.95 4.99
N LEU A 153 0.96 -3.61 6.11
CA LEU A 153 2.13 -4.47 6.27
C LEU A 153 2.15 -5.63 5.27
N ARG A 154 1.00 -6.31 5.09
CA ARG A 154 0.84 -7.38 4.08
C ARG A 154 1.16 -6.85 2.68
N ILE A 155 0.54 -5.75 2.31
CA ILE A 155 0.63 -5.18 0.96
C ILE A 155 2.01 -4.57 0.68
N GLY A 156 2.59 -3.85 1.65
CA GLY A 156 3.93 -3.28 1.54
C GLY A 156 5.01 -4.35 1.38
N SER A 157 4.84 -5.52 2.02
CA SER A 157 5.75 -6.66 1.80
C SER A 157 5.73 -7.21 0.37
N ALA A 158 4.67 -6.92 -0.39
CA ALA A 158 4.57 -7.24 -1.83
C ALA A 158 5.12 -6.12 -2.74
N GLY A 159 5.68 -5.04 -2.16
CA GLY A 159 6.30 -3.94 -2.91
C GLY A 159 5.31 -2.92 -3.49
N GLU A 160 4.05 -2.93 -3.06
CA GLU A 160 3.05 -1.95 -3.52
C GLU A 160 3.30 -0.58 -2.87
N PRO A 161 3.50 0.49 -3.66
CA PRO A 161 3.80 1.81 -3.14
C PRO A 161 2.57 2.49 -2.51
N SER A 162 2.82 3.37 -1.54
CA SER A 162 1.78 4.23 -0.97
C SER A 162 1.15 5.14 -2.03
N ARG A 163 -0.18 5.29 -1.96
CA ARG A 163 -0.94 6.25 -2.78
C ARG A 163 -0.99 7.66 -2.18
N PHE A 164 -0.37 7.84 -1.01
CA PHE A 164 -0.29 9.10 -0.27
C PHE A 164 1.16 9.60 -0.18
N SER A 165 1.95 9.41 -1.25
CA SER A 165 3.38 9.74 -1.29
C SER A 165 3.73 11.22 -1.04
N GLN A 166 2.74 12.11 -1.14
CA GLN A 166 2.88 13.54 -0.85
C GLN A 166 2.63 13.89 0.63
N LEU A 167 2.13 12.93 1.42
CA LEU A 167 1.89 13.09 2.85
C LEU A 167 3.03 12.47 3.65
N PRO A 168 3.24 12.92 4.91
CA PRO A 168 4.14 12.24 5.82
C PRO A 168 3.80 10.74 5.92
N LEU A 169 4.85 9.92 5.96
CA LEU A 169 4.71 8.48 6.18
C LEU A 169 4.08 8.24 7.55
N VAL A 170 3.06 7.38 7.58
CA VAL A 170 2.42 6.94 8.84
C VAL A 170 3.14 5.76 9.46
N MET A 171 3.78 4.92 8.64
CA MET A 171 4.58 3.77 9.06
C MET A 171 6.05 4.05 8.76
N ASP A 172 6.92 3.46 9.56
CA ASP A 172 8.34 3.38 9.26
C ASP A 172 8.57 2.63 7.95
N ASP A 173 9.41 3.14 7.07
CA ASP A 173 9.62 2.57 5.74
C ASP A 173 10.45 1.28 5.77
N ALA A 174 11.40 1.17 6.69
CA ALA A 174 12.27 0.02 6.84
C ALA A 174 11.57 -1.18 7.50
N THR A 175 10.78 -0.92 8.54
CA THR A 175 10.14 -1.96 9.34
C THR A 175 8.65 -2.13 9.05
N GLY A 176 7.97 -1.09 8.54
CA GLY A 176 6.51 -1.05 8.44
C GLY A 176 5.81 -0.90 9.80
N LEU A 177 6.55 -0.77 10.90
CA LEU A 177 5.98 -0.54 12.22
C LEU A 177 5.36 0.84 12.31
N LEU A 178 4.27 0.94 13.07
CA LEU A 178 3.52 2.16 13.26
C LEU A 178 3.82 2.73 14.67
N PRO A 179 4.50 3.88 14.78
CA PRO A 179 4.87 4.47 16.08
C PRO A 179 3.69 4.67 17.03
N ALA A 180 2.50 4.95 16.50
CA ALA A 180 1.28 5.15 17.27
C ALA A 180 0.73 3.86 17.93
N LEU A 181 1.12 2.68 17.45
CA LEU A 181 0.70 1.37 17.96
C LEU A 181 1.83 0.70 18.78
N SER A 182 2.56 1.50 19.55
CA SER A 182 3.59 0.99 20.46
C SER A 182 3.03 -0.06 21.42
N PRO A 183 3.75 -1.15 21.70
CA PRO A 183 3.37 -2.07 22.78
C PRO A 183 3.40 -1.38 24.17
N PHE A 184 4.02 -0.20 24.27
CA PHE A 184 4.13 0.61 25.47
C PHE A 184 3.19 1.83 25.46
N VAL A 185 2.06 1.75 24.73
CA VAL A 185 1.02 2.79 24.78
C VAL A 185 0.56 3.06 26.23
N PRO A 186 0.04 4.27 26.53
CA PRO A 186 -0.48 4.60 27.86
C PRO A 186 -1.45 3.54 28.37
N ALA A 187 -1.45 3.30 29.69
CA ALA A 187 -2.21 2.22 30.31
C ALA A 187 -3.70 2.17 29.90
N ALA A 188 -4.32 3.33 29.71
CA ALA A 188 -5.72 3.47 29.28
C ALA A 188 -6.02 2.89 27.88
N LYS A 189 -5.00 2.69 27.02
CA LYS A 189 -5.17 2.20 25.65
C LYS A 189 -4.67 0.76 25.43
N ARG A 190 -4.00 0.17 26.42
CA ARG A 190 -3.38 -1.16 26.31
C ARG A 190 -4.39 -2.28 26.05
N ALA A 191 -5.51 -2.27 26.77
CA ALA A 191 -6.58 -3.27 26.60
C ALA A 191 -7.17 -3.24 25.18
N ASP A 192 -7.44 -2.05 24.64
CA ASP A 192 -7.98 -1.88 23.29
C ASP A 192 -6.99 -2.35 22.21
N LEU A 193 -5.70 -1.99 22.36
CA LEU A 193 -4.64 -2.44 21.46
C LEU A 193 -4.50 -3.97 21.46
N ALA A 194 -4.38 -4.57 22.66
CA ALA A 194 -4.26 -6.02 22.79
C ALA A 194 -5.48 -6.76 22.22
N ALA A 195 -6.69 -6.30 22.54
CA ALA A 195 -7.92 -6.89 22.02
C ALA A 195 -8.01 -6.79 20.50
N ALA A 196 -7.62 -5.66 19.92
CA ALA A 196 -7.57 -5.48 18.48
C ALA A 196 -6.56 -6.44 17.82
N CYS A 197 -5.33 -6.53 18.37
CA CYS A 197 -4.31 -7.44 17.86
C CYS A 197 -4.73 -8.92 17.92
N VAL A 198 -5.46 -9.33 18.95
CA VAL A 198 -6.00 -10.69 19.08
C VAL A 198 -7.15 -10.96 18.11
N ALA A 199 -8.00 -9.96 17.85
CA ALA A 199 -9.19 -10.12 17.02
C ALA A 199 -8.90 -10.13 15.50
N VAL A 200 -7.73 -9.65 15.08
CA VAL A 200 -7.46 -9.47 13.65
C VAL A 200 -7.27 -10.80 12.91
N ASN A 201 -8.01 -10.94 11.81
CA ASN A 201 -7.78 -11.93 10.78
C ASN A 201 -7.50 -11.25 9.42
N VAL A 202 -6.22 -11.08 9.08
CA VAL A 202 -5.76 -10.48 7.81
C VAL A 202 -5.17 -11.49 6.82
N SER A 203 -5.39 -12.80 7.01
CA SER A 203 -4.86 -13.82 6.08
C SER A 203 -5.93 -14.21 5.05
N PRO A 204 -5.66 -14.09 3.73
CA PRO A 204 -6.57 -14.59 2.70
C PRO A 204 -6.74 -16.12 2.71
N ALA A 205 -5.78 -16.87 3.28
CA ALA A 205 -5.70 -18.34 3.18
C ALA A 205 -5.58 -19.06 4.54
N GLY A 206 -5.78 -18.36 5.66
CA GLY A 206 -5.76 -18.96 7.01
C GLY A 206 -4.38 -19.40 7.53
N THR A 207 -3.30 -19.25 6.75
CA THR A 207 -1.92 -19.41 7.25
C THR A 207 -1.46 -18.12 7.93
N ALA A 208 -0.85 -18.27 9.11
CA ALA A 208 -0.25 -17.14 9.83
C ALA A 208 0.94 -16.59 9.01
N GLY A 209 0.78 -15.38 8.49
CA GLY A 209 1.84 -14.64 7.82
C GLY A 209 2.50 -13.63 8.76
N MET A 210 3.43 -12.85 8.22
CA MET A 210 4.12 -11.79 8.93
C MET A 210 3.17 -10.84 9.71
N PRO A 211 2.02 -10.38 9.16
CA PRO A 211 1.11 -9.51 9.91
C PRO A 211 0.52 -10.16 11.18
N GLN A 212 0.19 -11.45 11.14
CA GLN A 212 -0.32 -12.18 12.32
C GLN A 212 0.76 -12.32 13.38
N GLU A 213 2.00 -12.57 12.99
CA GLU A 213 3.12 -12.65 13.93
C GLU A 213 3.39 -11.28 14.59
N VAL A 214 3.35 -10.19 13.81
CA VAL A 214 3.46 -8.82 14.32
C VAL A 214 2.36 -8.54 15.36
N ALA A 215 1.10 -8.84 15.02
CA ALA A 215 -0.04 -8.67 15.94
C ALA A 215 0.12 -9.48 17.23
N ALA A 216 0.51 -10.75 17.12
CA ALA A 216 0.73 -11.63 18.26
C ALA A 216 1.84 -11.13 19.19
N ARG A 217 2.95 -10.62 18.63
CA ARG A 217 4.06 -10.04 19.40
C ARG A 217 3.62 -8.78 20.14
N ILE A 218 2.91 -7.86 19.48
CA ILE A 218 2.38 -6.65 20.13
C ILE A 218 1.46 -7.02 21.30
N ALA A 219 0.47 -7.89 21.08
CA ALA A 219 -0.45 -8.31 22.15
C ALA A 219 0.29 -8.93 23.35
N ARG A 220 1.33 -9.73 23.07
CA ARG A 220 2.16 -10.37 24.10
C ARG A 220 3.03 -9.39 24.88
N MET A 221 3.62 -8.40 24.21
CA MET A 221 4.40 -7.35 24.87
C MET A 221 3.51 -6.43 25.72
N VAL A 222 2.30 -6.12 25.25
CA VAL A 222 1.31 -5.38 26.05
C VAL A 222 1.01 -6.14 27.35
N ALA A 223 0.71 -7.45 27.25
CA ALA A 223 0.46 -8.29 28.42
C ALA A 223 1.66 -8.35 29.39
N ALA A 224 2.89 -8.47 28.87
CA ALA A 224 4.10 -8.44 29.69
C ALA A 224 4.29 -7.10 30.42
N THR A 225 3.93 -5.98 29.79
CA THR A 225 3.95 -4.65 30.42
C THR A 225 2.88 -4.50 31.51
N ASP A 226 1.83 -5.32 31.47
CA ASP A 226 0.83 -5.46 32.54
C ASP A 226 1.24 -6.46 33.64
N GLY A 227 2.49 -6.96 33.61
CA GLY A 227 3.02 -7.91 34.58
C GLY A 227 2.56 -9.36 34.36
N VAL A 228 1.92 -9.65 33.22
CA VAL A 228 1.55 -11.02 32.86
C VAL A 228 2.80 -11.76 32.38
N ALA A 229 3.17 -12.83 33.09
CA ALA A 229 4.30 -13.65 32.72
C ALA A 229 4.14 -14.18 31.29
N ASN A 230 5.18 -14.02 30.48
CA ASN A 230 5.14 -14.39 29.07
C ASN A 230 6.48 -14.98 28.64
N GLN A 231 6.45 -16.05 27.84
CA GLN A 231 7.65 -16.71 27.32
C GLN A 231 8.02 -16.12 25.98
N LEU A 232 9.31 -15.81 25.76
CA LEU A 232 9.80 -15.24 24.51
C LEU A 232 9.33 -16.06 23.29
N MET A 233 8.73 -15.39 22.31
CA MET A 233 8.36 -16.04 21.06
C MET A 233 9.61 -16.24 20.18
N PRO A 234 9.86 -17.46 19.66
CA PRO A 234 11.04 -17.75 18.85
C PRO A 234 11.19 -16.78 17.69
N LEU A 235 12.41 -16.34 17.41
CA LEU A 235 12.71 -15.46 16.29
C LEU A 235 13.45 -16.25 15.21
N GLY A 236 12.90 -16.29 14.00
CA GLY A 236 13.55 -16.93 12.85
C GLY A 236 14.76 -16.14 12.35
N ALA A 237 15.77 -16.83 11.82
CA ALA A 237 16.98 -16.20 11.27
C ALA A 237 16.66 -15.22 10.13
N ASP A 238 15.65 -15.54 9.31
CA ASP A 238 15.17 -14.73 8.18
C ASP A 238 13.90 -13.94 8.51
N ALA A 239 13.66 -13.64 9.80
CA ALA A 239 12.50 -12.88 10.22
C ALA A 239 12.43 -11.51 9.50
N ALA A 240 11.22 -11.18 9.05
CA ALA A 240 10.91 -9.89 8.43
C ALA A 240 11.29 -8.73 9.38
N PRO A 241 11.65 -7.55 8.85
CA PRO A 241 12.11 -6.42 9.66
C PRO A 241 11.21 -6.06 10.84
N ALA A 242 9.88 -5.97 10.65
CA ALA A 242 8.91 -5.75 11.72
C ALA A 242 9.02 -6.79 12.85
N VAL A 243 9.04 -8.07 12.46
CA VAL A 243 9.08 -9.22 13.37
C VAL A 243 10.40 -9.22 14.14
N ARG A 244 11.51 -8.94 13.46
CA ARG A 244 12.84 -8.84 14.08
C ARG A 244 12.90 -7.71 15.10
N ALA A 245 12.43 -6.52 14.74
CA ALA A 245 12.39 -5.37 15.65
C ALA A 245 11.59 -5.69 16.93
N LEU A 246 10.38 -6.24 16.77
CA LEU A 246 9.53 -6.61 17.90
C LEU A 246 10.11 -7.76 18.73
N GLY A 247 10.70 -8.78 18.09
CA GLY A 247 11.32 -9.89 18.81
C GLY A 247 12.51 -9.47 19.68
N LEU A 248 13.31 -8.51 19.21
CA LEU A 248 14.43 -7.97 19.99
C LEU A 248 13.94 -7.07 21.14
N LEU A 249 12.89 -6.26 20.93
CA LEU A 249 12.26 -5.49 22.02
C LEU A 249 11.62 -6.40 23.06
N GLU A 250 10.97 -7.47 22.61
CA GLU A 250 10.38 -8.48 23.49
C GLU A 250 11.46 -9.16 24.35
N ALA A 251 12.62 -9.48 23.78
CA ALA A 251 13.75 -10.06 24.51
C ALA A 251 14.30 -9.13 25.61
N ILE A 252 14.28 -7.82 25.38
CA ILE A 252 14.63 -6.82 26.41
C ILE A 252 13.56 -6.82 27.51
N LEU A 253 12.28 -6.76 27.12
CA LEU A 253 11.15 -6.67 28.05
C LEU A 253 11.04 -7.88 29.00
N VAL A 254 11.31 -9.09 28.50
CA VAL A 254 11.17 -10.34 29.29
C VAL A 254 12.48 -10.83 29.89
N ALA A 255 13.55 -10.03 29.83
CA ALA A 255 14.86 -10.42 30.34
C ALA A 255 14.79 -10.75 31.85
N ALA A 256 15.24 -11.95 32.22
CA ALA A 256 15.14 -12.45 33.60
C ALA A 256 16.05 -11.72 34.60
N ASP A 257 17.15 -11.14 34.13
CA ASP A 257 18.14 -10.44 34.94
C ASP A 257 18.85 -9.32 34.15
N ALA A 258 19.64 -8.50 34.86
CA ALA A 258 20.35 -7.36 34.28
C ALA A 258 21.38 -7.76 33.19
N ARG A 259 21.98 -8.95 33.29
CA ARG A 259 22.95 -9.44 32.30
C ARG A 259 22.24 -9.86 31.02
N ALA A 260 21.10 -10.54 31.14
CA ALA A 260 20.24 -10.88 30.02
C ALA A 260 19.72 -9.61 29.32
N CYS A 261 19.29 -8.60 30.09
CA CYS A 261 18.82 -7.32 29.56
C CYS A 261 19.93 -6.57 28.81
N THR A 262 21.14 -6.49 29.38
CA THR A 262 22.31 -5.86 28.75
C THR A 262 22.65 -6.55 27.42
N ARG A 263 22.61 -7.89 27.38
CA ARG A 263 22.87 -8.67 26.17
C ARG A 263 21.81 -8.43 25.09
N ALA A 264 20.52 -8.45 25.47
CA ALA A 264 19.41 -8.20 24.54
C ALA A 264 19.46 -6.77 23.98
N THR A 265 19.79 -5.79 24.82
CA THR A 265 19.98 -4.39 24.41
C THR A 265 21.13 -4.25 23.41
N ALA A 266 22.28 -4.86 23.69
CA ALA A 266 23.41 -4.84 22.76
C ALA A 266 23.12 -5.54 21.43
N GLU A 267 22.28 -6.57 21.44
CA GLU A 267 21.82 -7.24 20.21
C GLU A 267 20.88 -6.35 19.40
N PHE A 268 19.94 -5.68 20.07
CA PHE A 268 19.07 -4.67 19.45
C PHE A 268 19.87 -3.54 18.81
N ASP A 269 20.84 -2.97 19.55
CA ASP A 269 21.68 -1.87 19.06
C ASP A 269 22.56 -2.29 17.88
N ARG A 270 23.00 -3.56 17.83
CA ARG A 270 23.74 -4.11 16.68
C ARG A 270 22.84 -4.27 15.46
N ALA A 271 21.60 -4.69 15.65
CA ALA A 271 20.64 -4.90 14.56
C ALA A 271 20.13 -3.59 13.96
N PHE A 272 20.05 -2.53 14.77
CA PHE A 272 19.60 -1.20 14.38
C PHE A 272 20.66 -0.16 14.78
N ALA A 273 21.71 -0.04 13.97
CA ALA A 273 22.80 0.91 14.23
C ALA A 273 22.33 2.37 14.10
N GLU A 274 21.48 2.66 13.12
CA GLU A 274 20.78 3.94 12.97
C GLU A 274 19.31 3.73 13.32
N GLN A 275 18.94 4.04 14.58
CA GLN A 275 17.61 3.77 15.11
C GLN A 275 16.66 4.90 14.74
N PRO A 276 15.49 4.61 14.15
CA PRO A 276 14.38 5.53 14.17
C PRO A 276 14.07 5.94 15.63
N ALA A 277 13.85 7.24 15.86
CA ALA A 277 13.66 7.78 17.22
C ALA A 277 12.55 7.04 18.02
N TYR A 278 11.51 6.57 17.34
CA TYR A 278 10.43 5.83 18.00
C TYR A 278 10.87 4.45 18.50
N LEU A 279 11.74 3.74 17.77
CA LEU A 279 12.27 2.44 18.21
C LEU A 279 13.18 2.58 19.42
N THR A 280 13.98 3.66 19.48
CA THR A 280 14.73 4.00 20.69
C THR A 280 13.80 4.30 21.86
N ALA A 281 12.68 4.99 21.63
CA ALA A 281 11.70 5.27 22.69
C ALA A 281 10.97 4.01 23.19
N TRP A 282 10.91 2.95 22.38
CA TRP A 282 10.33 1.66 22.78
C TRP A 282 11.33 0.77 23.52
N LYS A 283 12.61 1.11 23.46
CA LYS A 283 13.67 0.47 24.23
C LYS A 283 13.63 1.03 25.66
N LEU A 284 12.89 0.37 26.55
CA LEU A 284 12.73 0.75 27.97
C LEU A 284 14.07 0.73 28.73
#